data_AF-A0A502Y1R9-F1
#
_entry.id   AF-A0A502Y1R9-F1
#
_cell.length_a   1.000
_cell.length_b   1.000
_cell.length_c   1.000
_cell.angle_alpha   90.00
_cell.angle_beta   90.00
_cell.angle_gamma   90.00
#
_symmetry.space_group_name_H-M   'P 1'
#
loop_
_entity.id
_entity.type
_entity.pdbx_description
1 polymer ?
#
loop_
_entity_poly.entity_id
_entity_poly.type
_entity_poly.pdbx_seq_one_letter_code
_entity_poly.pdbx_strand_id
1 'polypeptide(L)' 'MGKRQNAPGGGAMSDLETAVQQAIAAAGGDCVVALLHVLSRNTELERELALSRAAVSNGFSRGWHRGRT' A
#
# COMPACT_ATOMS: atom_id res chain seq x y z
N MET A 1 19.88 -33.14 26.84
CA MET A 1 18.55 -32.86 26.23
C MET A 1 18.14 -31.44 26.62
N GLY A 2 17.90 -30.47 25.74
CA GLY A 2 18.09 -30.35 24.31
C GLY A 2 18.39 -28.86 24.05
N LYS A 3 19.43 -28.57 23.27
CA LYS A 3 19.75 -27.19 22.86
C LYS A 3 18.53 -26.63 22.14
N ARG A 4 17.97 -25.52 22.64
CA ARG A 4 17.02 -24.72 21.85
C ARG A 4 17.81 -24.26 20.63
N GLN A 5 17.48 -24.88 19.51
CA GLN A 5 18.03 -24.58 18.21
C GLN A 5 17.61 -23.14 17.95
N ASN A 6 18.55 -22.20 18.08
CA ASN A 6 18.37 -20.86 17.55
C ASN A 6 18.20 -21.06 16.05
N ALA A 7 16.97 -20.98 15.57
CA ALA A 7 16.66 -21.21 14.17
C ALA A 7 17.46 -20.20 13.33
N PRO A 8 18.32 -20.63 12.41
CA PRO A 8 18.94 -19.72 11.46
C PRO A 8 17.84 -19.35 10.46
N GLY A 9 17.25 -18.18 10.63
CA GLY A 9 16.10 -17.78 9.83
C GLY A 9 15.98 -16.27 9.69
N GLY A 10 17.11 -15.58 9.57
CA GLY A 10 17.15 -14.22 9.04
C GLY A 10 16.75 -14.22 7.57
N GLY A 11 15.49 -14.54 7.28
CA GLY A 11 14.85 -14.13 6.04
C GLY A 11 14.59 -12.64 6.20
N ALA A 12 15.08 -11.82 5.27
CA ALA A 12 14.70 -10.42 5.23
C ALA A 12 13.16 -10.36 5.28
N MET A 13 12.63 -9.80 6.36
CA MET A 13 11.20 -9.62 6.53
C MET A 13 10.73 -8.81 5.33
N SER A 14 9.70 -9.28 4.63
CA SER A 14 9.25 -8.59 3.43
C SER A 14 8.83 -7.16 3.78
N ASP A 15 8.94 -6.24 2.81
CA ASP A 15 8.53 -4.85 3.00
C ASP A 15 7.07 -4.76 3.50
N LEU A 16 6.22 -5.69 3.03
CA LEU A 16 4.84 -5.80 3.46
C LEU A 16 4.71 -6.19 4.93
N GLU A 17 5.46 -7.19 5.38
CA GLU A 17 5.45 -7.61 6.79
C GLU A 17 5.98 -6.50 7.71
N THR A 18 6.98 -5.75 7.25
CA THR A 18 7.48 -4.57 7.98
C THR A 18 6.41 -3.49 8.08
N ALA A 19 5.70 -3.20 6.98
CA ALA A 19 4.61 -2.23 6.96
C ALA A 19 3.44 -2.66 7.88
N VAL A 20 3.11 -3.95 7.92
CA VAL A 20 2.10 -4.48 8.85
C VAL A 20 2.51 -4.27 10.30
N GLN A 21 3.76 -4.58 10.66
CA GLN A 21 4.23 -4.37 12.03
C GLN A 21 4.25 -2.90 12.42
N GLN A 22 4.62 -2.01 11.49
CA GLN A 22 4.55 -0.56 11.71
C GLN A 22 3.12 -0.07 11.91
N ALA A 23 2.15 -0.58 11.13
CA ALA A 23 0.74 -0.23 11.28
C ALA A 23 0.17 -0.67 12.63
N ILE A 24 0.50 -1.89 13.08
CA ILE A 24 0.10 -2.42 14.39
C ILE A 24 0.74 -1.58 15.52
N ALA A 25 2.03 -1.26 15.40
CA ALA A 25 2.73 -0.44 16.39
C ALA A 25 2.13 0.97 16.49
N ALA A 26 1.78 1.59 15.36
CA ALA A 26 1.13 2.91 15.30
C ALA A 26 -0.28 2.90 15.93
N ALA A 27 -0.96 1.76 15.91
CA ALA A 27 -2.25 1.54 16.57
C ALA A 27 -2.10 1.12 18.06
N GLY A 28 -0.90 1.21 18.64
CA GLY A 28 -0.66 0.80 20.03
C GLY A 28 -0.84 -0.70 20.28
N GLY A 29 -0.69 -1.53 19.24
CA GLY A 29 -0.92 -2.98 19.29
C GLY A 29 -2.37 -3.41 19.01
N ASP A 30 -3.30 -2.48 18.80
CA ASP A 30 -4.67 -2.81 18.43
C ASP A 30 -4.78 -3.15 16.94
N CYS A 31 -4.89 -4.45 16.64
CA CYS A 31 -5.00 -4.95 15.28
C CYS A 31 -6.28 -4.49 14.56
N VAL A 32 -7.38 -4.27 15.28
CA VAL A 32 -8.64 -3.82 14.68
C VAL A 32 -8.49 -2.37 14.24
N VAL A 33 -7.93 -1.51 15.08
CA VAL A 33 -7.64 -0.11 14.75
C VAL A 33 -6.63 -0.01 13.59
N ALA A 34 -5.56 -0.81 13.62
CA ALA A 34 -4.59 -0.85 12.54
C ALA A 34 -5.25 -1.21 11.19
N LEU A 35 -6.10 -2.24 11.18
CA LEU A 35 -6.81 -2.66 9.97
C LEU A 35 -7.79 -1.59 9.47
N LEU A 36 -8.53 -0.94 10.37
CA LEU A 36 -9.43 0.16 10.02
C LEU A 36 -8.68 1.32 9.37
N HIS A 37 -7.52 1.70 9.90
CA HIS A 37 -6.68 2.74 9.30
C HIS A 37 -6.18 2.35 7.90
N VAL A 38 -5.69 1.11 7.74
CA VAL A 38 -5.22 0.60 6.44
C VAL A 38 -6.35 0.59 5.40
N LEU A 39 -7.53 0.09 5.77
CA LEU A 39 -8.69 0.05 4.88
C LEU A 39 -9.15 1.45 4.50
N SER A 40 -9.24 2.37 5.46
CA SER A 40 -9.60 3.77 5.18
C SER A 40 -8.63 4.42 4.19
N ARG A 41 -7.33 4.22 4.39
CA ARG A 41 -6.32 4.78 3.47
C ARG A 41 -6.38 4.13 2.10
N ASN A 42 -6.64 2.82 2.02
CA ASN A 42 -6.79 2.14 0.74
C ASN A 42 -7.99 2.68 -0.05
N THR A 43 -9.15 2.87 0.60
CA THR A 43 -10.33 3.46 -0.05
C THR A 43 -10.06 4.88 -0.58
N GLU A 44 -9.30 5.68 0.15
CA GLU A 44 -8.89 7.01 -0.32
C GLU A 44 -7.98 6.93 -1.56
N LEU A 45 -6.97 6.05 -1.53
CA LEU A 45 -6.06 5.83 -2.67
C LEU A 45 -6.79 5.29 -3.90
N GLU A 46 -7.75 4.39 -3.72
CA GLU A 46 -8.59 3.88 -4.81
C GLU A 46 -9.40 5.01 -5.46
N ARG A 47 -9.92 5.94 -4.64
CA ARG A 47 -10.63 7.13 -5.14
C ARG A 47 -9.70 8.08 -5.90
N GLU A 48 -8.52 8.37 -5.35
CA GLU A 48 -7.50 9.20 -6.01
C GLU A 48 -7.04 8.58 -7.34
N LEU A 49 -6.87 7.26 -7.38
CA LEU A 49 -6.50 6.52 -8.58
C LEU A 49 -7.62 6.58 -9.64
N ALA A 50 -8.88 6.43 -9.22
CA ALA A 50 -10.02 6.54 -10.13
C ALA A 50 -10.12 7.93 -10.77
N LEU A 51 -9.95 8.99 -9.97
CA LEU A 51 -9.90 10.37 -10.46
C LEU A 51 -8.74 10.60 -11.43
N SER A 52 -7.55 10.10 -11.07
CA SER A 52 -6.35 10.21 -11.92
C SER A 52 -6.52 9.49 -13.26
N ARG A 53 -7.10 8.28 -13.25
CA ARG A 53 -7.40 7.51 -14.47
C ARG A 53 -8.41 8.24 -15.36
N ALA A 54 -9.45 8.82 -14.78
CA ALA A 54 -10.43 9.61 -15.52
C ALA A 54 -9.79 10.86 -16.15
N ALA A 55 -8.90 11.54 -15.43
CA ALA A 55 -8.15 12.68 -15.94
C ALA A 55 -7.19 12.30 -17.09
N VAL A 56 -6.47 11.18 -16.97
CA VAL A 56 -5.60 10.67 -18.03
C VAL A 56 -6.41 10.28 -19.27
N SER A 57 -7.54 9.59 -19.10
CA SER A 57 -8.41 9.22 -20.22
C SER A 57 -9.02 10.44 -20.91
N ASN A 58 -9.47 11.44 -20.15
CA ASN A 58 -10.01 12.69 -20.70
C ASN A 58 -8.94 13.57 -21.38
N GLY A 59 -7.70 13.58 -20.86
CA GLY A 59 -6.57 14.31 -21.42
C GLY A 59 -5.99 13.66 -22.68
N PHE A 60 -5.92 12.33 -22.73
CA PHE A 60 -5.43 11.58 -23.89
C PHE A 60 -6.38 11.72 -25.09
N SER A 61 -7.70 11.72 -24.87
CA SER A 61 -8.69 11.83 -25.93
C SER A 61 -8.87 13.24 -26.53
N ARG A 62 -8.34 14.30 -25.90
CA ARG A 62 -8.63 15.70 -26.31
C ARG A 62 -7.44 16.52 -26.82
N GLY A 63 -6.20 16.02 -26.87
CA GLY A 63 -5.05 16.93 -27.05
C GLY A 63 -3.82 16.53 -27.86
N TRP A 64 -3.49 15.26 -28.12
CA TRP A 64 -2.21 14.95 -28.81
C TRP A 64 -2.34 14.70 -30.34
N HIS A 65 -3.52 14.91 -30.92
CA HIS A 65 -3.72 14.81 -32.38
C HIS A 65 -4.48 15.99 -32.99
N ARG A 66 -4.25 17.22 -32.50
CA ARG A 66 -4.59 18.41 -33.29
C ARG A 66 -3.41 19.38 -33.32
N GLY A 67 -2.82 19.51 -34.52
CA GLY A 67 -2.07 20.70 -34.89
C GLY A 67 -0.57 20.51 -35.12
N ARG A 68 -0.19 19.72 -36.12
CA ARG A 68 0.91 20.10 -37.01
C ARG A 68 0.56 19.65 -38.43
N THR A 69 -0.40 20.35 -39.02
CA THR A 69 -0.40 20.65 -40.46
C THR A 69 0.44 21.90 -40.66
#